data_AF-A0A2D7RCG5-F1
#
_entry.id   AF-A0A2D7RCG5-F1
#
_cell.length_a   1.000
_cell.length_b   1.000
_cell.length_c   1.000
_cell.angle_alpha   90.00
_cell.angle_beta   90.00
_cell.angle_gamma   90.00
#
_symmetry.space_group_name_H-M   'P 1'
#
loop_
_entity.id
_entity.type
_entity.pdbx_description
1 polymer ?
#
loop_
_entity_poly.entity_id
_entity_poly.type
_entity_poly.pdbx_seq_one_letter_code
_entity_poly.pdbx_strand_id
1 'polypeptide(L)'
;MTTKDITNLVGIDTDFGEDADGLFRKHSQNISQAFMDDVRDARNASANERIGNFQRVASIPTIVIEKWMREGFNIYDPNVNGKEIIKRLKAENLDGFLTTDKSI
;
A
#
# COMPACT_ATOMS: atom_id res chain seq x y z
N MET A 1 -30.14 -10.52 -12.14
CA MET A 1 -29.65 -9.68 -11.02
C MET A 1 -28.25 -10.17 -10.71
N THR A 2 -27.23 -9.48 -11.22
CA THR A 2 -25.84 -9.95 -11.15
C THR A 2 -25.25 -9.52 -9.82
N THR A 3 -25.05 -10.47 -8.90
CA THR A 3 -24.39 -10.25 -7.62
C THR A 3 -22.98 -9.75 -7.87
N LYS A 4 -22.77 -8.45 -7.68
CA LYS A 4 -21.48 -7.79 -7.83
C LYS A 4 -20.61 -8.28 -6.67
N ASP A 5 -19.55 -9.01 -7.01
CA ASP A 5 -18.58 -9.54 -6.06
C ASP A 5 -18.03 -8.37 -5.22
N ILE A 6 -18.50 -8.28 -3.98
CA ILE A 6 -18.04 -7.29 -3.01
C ILE A 6 -16.72 -7.85 -2.51
N THR A 7 -15.63 -7.46 -3.15
CA THR A 7 -14.28 -7.79 -2.71
C THR A 7 -14.11 -7.28 -1.28
N ASN A 8 -14.20 -8.20 -0.31
CA ASN A 8 -13.99 -7.92 1.09
C ASN A 8 -12.48 -7.77 1.32
N LEU A 9 -12.02 -6.52 1.30
CA LEU A 9 -10.63 -6.17 1.59
C LEU A 9 -10.49 -6.06 3.11
N VAL A 10 -9.65 -6.93 3.69
CA VAL A 10 -9.40 -6.94 5.14
C VAL A 10 -8.80 -5.58 5.56
N GLY A 11 -9.50 -4.87 6.45
CA GLY A 11 -9.06 -3.59 7.00
C GLY A 11 -9.41 -2.34 6.17
N ILE A 12 -10.30 -2.43 5.18
CA ILE A 12 -10.83 -1.26 4.47
C ILE A 12 -12.33 -1.16 4.73
N ASP A 13 -12.75 -0.03 5.27
CA ASP A 13 -14.15 0.36 5.38
C ASP A 13 -14.60 0.94 4.04
N THR A 14 -15.58 0.30 3.41
CA THR A 14 -16.16 0.76 2.14
C THR A 14 -17.53 1.36 2.43
N ASP A 15 -17.66 2.67 2.18
CA ASP A 15 -18.92 3.38 2.25
C ASP A 15 -19.43 3.72 0.84
N PHE A 16 -20.73 3.67 0.63
CA PHE A 16 -21.39 3.98 -0.64
C PHE A 16 -22.31 5.18 -0.43
N GLY A 17 -22.06 6.27 -1.16
CA GLY A 17 -22.86 7.49 -1.11
C GLY A 17 -23.44 7.87 -2.48
N GLU A 18 -24.58 8.54 -2.51
CA GLU A 18 -25.13 9.18 -3.71
C GLU A 18 -24.95 10.70 -3.61
N ASP A 19 -24.38 11.31 -4.65
CA ASP A 19 -24.34 12.76 -4.85
C ASP A 19 -25.17 13.13 -6.10
N ALA A 20 -25.35 14.43 -6.38
CA ALA A 20 -26.13 14.93 -7.52
C ALA A 20 -25.60 14.44 -8.89
N ASP A 21 -24.34 13.97 -8.93
CA ASP A 21 -23.66 13.44 -10.12
C ASP A 21 -23.64 11.89 -10.18
N GLY A 22 -24.15 11.18 -9.17
CA GLY A 22 -24.30 9.72 -9.15
C GLY A 22 -23.75 9.00 -7.90
N LEU A 23 -23.67 7.66 -7.98
CA LEU A 23 -23.19 6.78 -6.91
C LEU A 23 -21.65 6.81 -6.83
N PHE A 24 -21.10 7.25 -5.70
CA PHE A 24 -19.67 7.21 -5.41
C PHE A 24 -19.35 6.20 -4.30
N ARG A 25 -18.18 5.57 -4.42
CA ARG A 25 -17.66 4.59 -3.46
C ARG A 25 -16.46 5.19 -2.73
N LYS A 26 -16.57 5.35 -1.41
CA LYS A 26 -15.49 5.83 -0.55
C LYS A 26 -14.82 4.65 0.15
N HIS A 27 -13.49 4.60 0.04
CA HIS A 27 -12.68 3.61 0.75
C HIS A 27 -11.90 4.33 1.84
N SER A 28 -12.02 3.88 3.08
CA SER A 28 -11.31 4.43 4.23
C SER A 28 -10.57 3.30 4.95
N GLN A 29 -9.32 3.52 5.33
CA GLN A 29 -8.55 2.55 6.09
C GLN A 29 -7.99 3.23 7.34
N ASN A 30 -8.24 2.63 8.50
CA ASN A 30 -7.57 3.01 9.72
C ASN A 30 -6.20 2.32 9.76
N ILE A 31 -5.13 3.11 9.69
CA ILE A 31 -3.77 2.62 9.88
C ILE A 31 -3.49 2.62 11.39
N SER A 32 -3.39 1.43 11.98
CA SER A 32 -3.13 1.30 13.41
C SER A 32 -1.68 1.69 13.74
N GLN A 33 -1.46 2.19 14.95
CA GLN A 33 -0.10 2.49 15.43
C GLN A 33 0.79 1.24 15.41
N ALA A 34 0.24 0.07 15.76
CA ALA A 34 0.95 -1.21 15.70
C ALA A 34 1.48 -1.54 14.28
N PHE A 35 0.75 -1.17 13.23
CA PHE A 35 1.23 -1.32 11.86
C PHE A 35 2.44 -0.42 11.60
N MET A 36 2.37 0.85 12.01
CA MET A 36 3.50 1.78 11.87
C MET A 36 4.72 1.33 12.67
N ASP A 37 4.49 0.75 13.85
CA ASP A 37 5.55 0.17 14.66
C ASP A 37 6.18 -1.06 13.99
N ASP A 38 5.39 -1.96 13.38
CA ASP A 38 5.90 -3.07 12.57
C ASP A 38 6.76 -2.59 11.39
N VAL A 39 6.31 -1.54 10.69
CA VAL A 39 7.08 -0.96 9.58
C VAL A 39 8.42 -0.42 10.09
N ARG A 40 8.42 0.27 11.23
CA ARG A 40 9.61 0.82 11.86
C ARG A 40 10.56 -0.28 12.33
N ASP A 41 10.03 -1.32 12.95
CA ASP A 41 10.80 -2.47 13.43
C ASP A 41 11.41 -3.26 12.27
N ALA A 42 10.65 -3.48 11.20
CA ALA A 42 11.16 -4.08 9.97
C ALA A 42 12.30 -3.25 9.33
N ARG A 43 12.18 -1.92 9.36
CA ARG A 43 13.25 -0.99 8.91
C ARG A 43 14.51 -1.13 9.76
N ASN A 44 14.36 -1.16 11.07
CA ASN A 44 15.47 -1.33 12.01
C ASN A 44 16.14 -2.70 11.87
N ALA A 45 15.36 -3.77 11.70
CA ALA A 45 15.87 -5.11 11.44
C ALA A 45 16.62 -5.17 10.10
N SER A 46 16.08 -4.53 9.05
CA SER A 46 16.73 -4.44 7.75
C SER A 46 18.08 -3.74 7.77
N ALA A 47 18.24 -2.73 8.63
CA ALA A 47 19.52 -2.05 8.81
C ALA A 47 20.57 -2.94 9.51
N ASN A 48 20.16 -3.73 10.51
CA ASN A 48 21.07 -4.48 11.37
C ASN A 48 21.37 -5.90 10.88
N GLU A 49 20.47 -6.53 10.12
CA GLU A 49 20.64 -7.91 9.69
C GLU A 49 20.98 -8.03 8.19
N ARG A 50 21.80 -9.03 7.86
CA ARG A 50 22.01 -9.50 6.48
C ARG A 50 20.79 -10.32 6.08
N ILE A 51 19.70 -9.63 5.76
CA ILE A 51 18.55 -10.25 5.12
C ILE A 51 19.06 -10.87 3.81
N GLY A 52 18.83 -12.16 3.61
CA GLY A 52 19.30 -12.91 2.43
C GLY A 52 18.62 -12.46 1.14
N ASN A 53 18.32 -13.40 0.24
CA ASN A 53 17.81 -13.08 -1.11
C ASN A 53 16.41 -12.44 -1.16
N PHE A 54 15.68 -12.39 -0.04
CA PHE A 54 14.30 -11.88 0.03
C PHE A 54 14.20 -10.78 1.07
N GLN A 55 14.29 -9.53 0.62
CA GLN A 55 14.17 -8.35 1.47
C GLN A 55 12.81 -7.69 1.27
N ARG A 56 12.08 -7.46 2.38
CA ARG A 56 10.86 -6.64 2.38
C ARG A 56 11.28 -5.18 2.16
N VAL A 57 10.88 -4.61 1.02
CA VAL A 57 11.24 -3.23 0.62
C VAL A 57 10.27 -2.21 1.22
N ALA A 58 8.98 -2.52 1.22
CA ALA A 58 7.93 -1.65 1.74
C ALA A 58 6.77 -2.47 2.30
N SER A 59 6.01 -1.85 3.21
CA SER A 59 4.73 -2.36 3.69
C SER A 59 3.65 -1.36 3.35
N ILE A 60 3.01 -1.55 2.19
CA ILE A 60 2.09 -0.57 1.63
C ILE A 60 0.66 -0.95 2.01
N PRO A 61 -0.11 -0.03 2.61
CA PRO A 61 -1.51 -0.26 2.90
C PRO A 61 -2.33 -0.40 1.61
N THR A 62 -3.35 -1.26 1.65
CA THR A 62 -4.17 -1.61 0.48
C THR A 62 -4.81 -0.38 -0.17
N ILE A 63 -5.20 0.63 0.62
CA ILE A 63 -5.79 1.87 0.09
C ILE A 63 -4.86 2.63 -0.86
N VAL A 64 -3.55 2.61 -0.60
CA VAL A 64 -2.54 3.24 -1.47
C VAL A 64 -2.39 2.45 -2.75
N ILE A 65 -2.41 1.12 -2.65
CA ILE A 65 -2.35 0.21 -3.80
C ILE A 65 -3.58 0.42 -4.70
N GLU A 66 -4.79 0.53 -4.13
CA GLU A 66 -6.01 0.81 -4.89
C GLU A 66 -5.96 2.17 -5.59
N LYS A 67 -5.46 3.21 -4.92
CA LYS A 67 -5.24 4.53 -5.52
C LYS A 67 -4.31 4.41 -6.73
N TRP A 68 -3.18 3.73 -6.57
CA TRP A 68 -2.22 3.53 -7.66
C TRP A 68 -2.78 2.72 -8.82
N MET A 69 -3.53 1.65 -8.54
CA MET A 69 -4.19 0.88 -9.59
C MET A 69 -5.20 1.73 -10.37
N ARG A 70 -5.92 2.65 -9.69
CA ARG A 70 -6.81 3.62 -10.35
C ARG A 70 -6.05 4.64 -11.20
N GLU A 71 -4.84 5.00 -10.81
CA GLU A 71 -3.91 5.84 -11.59
C GLU A 71 -3.19 5.07 -12.71
N GLY A 72 -3.41 3.77 -12.85
CA GLY A 72 -2.78 2.93 -13.87
C GLY A 72 -1.42 2.35 -13.48
N PHE A 73 -1.03 2.41 -12.19
CA PHE A 73 0.18 1.80 -11.66
C PHE A 73 -0.14 0.49 -10.94
N ASN A 74 0.12 -0.62 -11.62
CA ASN A 74 -0.08 -1.96 -11.07
C ASN A 74 1.21 -2.50 -10.46
N ILE A 75 1.29 -2.55 -9.12
CA ILE A 75 2.45 -3.09 -8.39
C ILE A 75 2.65 -4.60 -8.58
N TYR A 76 1.63 -5.32 -9.05
CA TYR A 76 1.70 -6.76 -9.31
C TYR A 76 2.19 -7.08 -10.73
N ASP A 77 2.42 -6.05 -11.55
CA ASP A 77 2.98 -6.24 -12.87
C ASP A 77 4.44 -6.69 -12.76
N PRO A 78 4.87 -7.74 -13.49
CA PRO A 78 6.24 -8.25 -13.41
C PRO A 78 7.30 -7.23 -13.85
N ASN A 79 6.92 -6.17 -14.56
CA ASN A 79 7.82 -5.09 -14.96
C ASN A 79 8.03 -4.05 -13.84
N VAL A 80 7.20 -4.06 -12.79
CA VAL A 80 7.34 -3.14 -11.65
C VAL A 80 8.36 -3.68 -10.66
N ASN A 81 9.50 -2.99 -10.57
CA ASN A 81 10.56 -3.30 -9.63
C ASN A 81 10.35 -2.51 -8.31
N GLY A 82 10.87 -3.03 -7.19
CA GLY A 82 10.87 -2.36 -5.89
C GLY A 82 11.44 -0.93 -5.93
N LYS A 83 12.36 -0.63 -6.86
CA LYS A 83 12.86 0.73 -7.11
C LYS A 83 11.76 1.72 -7.51
N GLU A 84 10.88 1.31 -8.42
CA GLU A 84 9.79 2.17 -8.90
C GLU A 84 8.76 2.41 -7.80
N ILE A 85 8.50 1.38 -6.99
CA ILE A 85 7.66 1.46 -5.80
C ILE A 85 8.24 2.46 -4.79
N ILE A 86 9.54 2.39 -4.49
CA ILE A 86 10.20 3.36 -3.60
C ILE A 86 10.09 4.78 -4.15
N LYS A 87 10.36 4.96 -5.45
CA LYS A 87 10.31 6.28 -6.09
C LYS A 87 8.92 6.88 -5.97
N ARG A 88 7.87 6.08 -6.18
CA ARG A 88 6.48 6.53 -6.07
C ARG A 88 6.09 6.83 -4.62
N LEU A 89 6.50 6.01 -3.65
CA LEU A 89 6.31 6.30 -2.22
C LEU A 89 6.95 7.64 -1.84
N LYS A 90 8.20 7.89 -2.26
CA LYS A 90 8.88 9.16 -2.00
C LYS A 90 8.21 10.35 -2.68
N ALA A 91 7.74 10.17 -3.92
CA ALA A 91 7.03 11.22 -4.66
C ALA A 91 5.74 11.66 -3.96
N GLU A 92 5.07 10.75 -3.26
CA GLU A 92 3.82 11.02 -2.53
C GLU A 92 4.02 11.32 -1.04
N ASN A 93 5.27 11.49 -0.55
CA ASN A 93 5.59 11.64 0.88
C ASN A 93 5.08 10.46 1.75
N LEU A 94 5.09 9.27 1.17
CA LEU A 94 4.68 7.99 1.77
C LEU A 94 5.89 7.14 2.17
N ASP A 95 7.07 7.74 2.31
CA ASP A 95 8.31 7.09 2.73
C ASP A 95 8.26 6.49 4.14
N GLY A 96 7.27 6.89 4.96
CA GLY A 96 6.95 6.23 6.22
C GLY A 96 6.61 4.75 6.10
N PHE A 97 6.13 4.30 4.93
CA PHE A 97 5.79 2.89 4.66
C PHE A 97 6.97 2.04 4.17
N LEU A 98 8.16 2.64 4.00
CA LEU A 98 9.36 1.90 3.65
C LEU A 98 9.85 1.06 4.83
N THR A 99 10.13 -0.22 4.58
CA THR A 99 10.65 -1.17 5.58
C THR A 99 12.17 -1.33 5.45
N THR A 100 12.84 -0.48 4.68
CA THR A 100 14.28 -0.47 4.57
C THR A 100 14.80 0.92 4.19
N ASP A 101 15.97 1.26 4.74
CA ASP A 101 16.75 2.44 4.34
C ASP A 101 17.85 2.07 3.33
N LYS A 102 18.02 0.78 3.05
CA LYS A 102 19.04 0.32 2.09
C LYS A 102 18.64 0.77 0.69
N SER A 103 19.59 1.39 0.00
CA SER A 103 19.46 1.68 -1.43
C SER A 103 19.53 0.35 -2.19
N ILE A 104 18.38 -0.11 -2.70
CA ILE A 104 18.29 -1.18 -3.71
C ILE A 104 18.59 -0.64 -5.09
#